data_AF-A0AA37EVI7-F1
#
_entry.id   AF-A0AA37EVI7-F1
#
_cell.length_a   1.000
_cell.length_b   1.000
_cell.length_c   1.000
_cell.angle_alpha   90.00
_cell.angle_beta   90.00
_cell.angle_gamma   90.00
#
_symmetry.space_group_name_H-M   'P 1'
#
loop_
_entity.id
_entity.type
_entity.pdbx_description
1 polymer ?
#
loop_
_entity_poly.entity_id
_entity_poly.type
_entity_poly.pdbx_seq_one_letter_code
_entity_poly.pdbx_strand_id
1 'polypeptide(L)'
;MSKRLLPILGFSLASLFTTITWAVPVSSFVPGGVCDPSRVTLTSIMESGQANELLGGANPSYSAGSCLVFDGNDDNAENKPNVNIGQKNDGLLNTTYGLGNSLFFIEPDELQNLDNNPVDVADDPGWIHLASVNENLDVDYNQVGPVVNSGLSLDIGALLSMSFTCVEGVTGECKSLTWQIETDPSIIDQVSQILGGATFDHLAFSVKASNGFILYDFDFIDIFAQELSDFPNSTLNFTTPYKLSGTLNTNDFLNPQGNNAQGISHLNVWARDPSDPEPRVLVTEPSTFGIIILAIFGVVITQYSRKY
;
A
#
# COMPACT_ATOMS: atom_id res chain seq x y z
N MET A 1 79.94 1.95 3.26
CA MET A 1 78.75 2.41 2.52
C MET A 1 77.51 1.94 3.23
N SER A 2 76.65 2.88 3.59
CA SER A 2 75.54 2.77 4.54
C SER A 2 74.38 1.92 4.03
N LYS A 3 73.89 0.98 4.85
CA LYS A 3 72.62 0.27 4.65
C LYS A 3 71.49 1.20 5.09
N ARG A 4 70.70 1.72 4.15
CA ARG A 4 69.44 2.43 4.44
C ARG A 4 68.31 1.42 4.58
N LEU A 5 67.80 1.26 5.80
CA LEU A 5 66.51 0.64 6.10
C LEU A 5 65.41 1.68 5.82
N LEU A 6 64.44 1.33 4.97
CA LEU A 6 63.19 2.08 4.84
C LEU A 6 62.28 1.77 6.05
N PRO A 7 61.63 2.78 6.66
CA PRO A 7 60.56 2.53 7.61
C PRO A 7 59.27 2.18 6.85
N ILE A 8 58.70 1.01 7.14
CA ILE A 8 57.34 0.65 6.72
C ILE A 8 56.39 1.41 7.67
N LEU A 9 55.75 2.46 7.17
CA LEU A 9 54.60 3.06 7.85
C LEU A 9 53.44 2.06 7.79
N GLY A 10 53.14 1.43 8.92
CA GLY A 10 51.90 0.68 9.10
C GLY A 10 50.74 1.66 9.20
N PHE A 11 50.01 1.85 8.10
CA PHE A 11 48.67 2.44 8.14
C PHE A 11 47.73 1.43 8.80
N SER A 12 47.42 1.64 10.08
CA SER A 12 46.33 0.93 10.74
C SER A 12 45.02 1.50 10.22
N LEU A 13 44.40 0.80 9.27
CA LEU A 13 43.06 1.09 8.79
C LEU A 13 42.09 0.76 9.94
N ALA A 14 41.69 1.77 10.69
CA ALA A 14 40.60 1.62 11.66
C ALA A 14 39.30 1.49 10.85
N SER A 15 38.85 0.25 10.64
CA SER A 15 37.52 -0.03 10.11
C SER A 15 36.50 0.49 11.12
N LEU A 16 35.95 1.69 10.88
CA LEU A 16 34.71 2.11 11.51
C LEU A 16 33.61 1.16 11.00
N PHE A 17 33.27 0.16 11.81
CA PHE A 17 31.99 -0.52 11.68
C PHE A 17 30.92 0.48 12.10
N THR A 18 30.32 1.16 11.14
CA THR A 18 29.01 1.77 11.33
C THR A 18 28.04 0.62 11.53
N THR A 19 27.63 0.39 12.77
CA THR A 19 26.45 -0.43 13.03
C THR A 19 25.29 0.30 12.38
N ILE A 20 24.79 -0.24 11.26
CA ILE A 20 23.51 0.17 10.71
C ILE A 20 22.49 -0.24 11.78
N THR A 21 22.01 0.74 12.53
CA THR A 21 20.85 0.56 13.39
C THR A 21 19.65 0.48 12.46
N TRP A 22 19.17 -0.73 12.23
CA TRP A 22 17.91 -1.00 11.56
C TRP A 22 16.80 -0.17 12.21
N ALA A 23 15.93 0.41 11.39
CA ALA A 23 14.66 0.89 11.88
C ALA A 23 13.94 -0.32 12.50
N VAL A 24 13.50 -0.17 13.75
CA VAL A 24 12.76 -1.24 14.42
C VAL A 24 11.31 -1.01 14.02
N PRO A 25 10.60 -1.99 13.41
CA PRO A 25 9.17 -1.86 13.18
C PRO A 25 8.50 -1.51 14.51
N VAL A 26 7.68 -0.46 14.47
CA VAL A 26 7.11 0.16 15.68
C VAL A 26 6.18 -0.83 16.36
N SER A 27 6.67 -1.58 17.36
CA SER A 27 5.77 -2.37 18.21
C SER A 27 5.13 -1.45 19.26
N SER A 28 3.88 -1.08 18.99
CA SER A 28 2.91 -0.42 19.89
C SER A 28 2.99 1.10 20.04
N PHE A 29 1.81 1.73 19.97
CA PHE A 29 1.51 2.94 20.72
C PHE A 29 0.14 2.85 21.41
N VAL A 30 -0.07 1.79 22.20
CA VAL A 30 -1.06 1.73 23.30
C VAL A 30 -0.57 0.78 24.40
N PRO A 31 -0.51 1.19 25.68
CA PRO A 31 -0.31 0.27 26.79
C PRO A 31 -1.46 -0.75 26.90
N GLY A 32 -1.20 -2.02 26.55
CA GLY A 32 -2.18 -3.10 26.62
C GLY A 32 -2.91 -3.41 25.31
N GLY A 33 -2.62 -2.69 24.22
CA GLY A 33 -3.06 -3.07 22.87
C GLY A 33 -2.33 -4.34 22.41
N VAL A 34 -3.07 -5.39 22.08
CA VAL A 34 -2.53 -6.61 21.48
C VAL A 34 -2.71 -6.48 19.97
N CYS A 35 -1.62 -6.60 19.24
CA CYS A 35 -1.61 -6.66 17.79
C CYS A 35 -1.32 -8.10 17.39
N ASP A 36 -2.30 -8.80 16.83
CA ASP A 36 -2.12 -10.15 16.32
C ASP A 36 -2.34 -10.11 14.80
N PRO A 37 -1.27 -10.13 13.99
CA PRO A 37 -1.40 -10.05 12.54
C PRO A 37 -2.26 -11.16 11.94
N SER A 38 -2.46 -12.29 12.65
CA SER A 38 -3.34 -13.38 12.21
C SER A 38 -4.84 -13.03 12.25
N ARG A 39 -5.22 -11.86 12.78
CA ARG A 39 -6.60 -11.36 12.73
C ARG A 39 -7.06 -10.97 11.34
N VAL A 40 -6.13 -10.62 10.46
CA VAL A 40 -6.41 -10.30 9.07
C VAL A 40 -5.65 -11.28 8.20
N THR A 41 -6.36 -11.96 7.31
CA THR A 41 -5.77 -12.98 6.45
C THR A 41 -6.09 -12.73 5.00
N LEU A 42 -5.16 -13.11 4.13
CA LEU A 42 -5.33 -13.32 2.70
C LEU A 42 -5.49 -14.81 2.47
N THR A 43 -6.60 -15.23 1.88
CA THR A 43 -6.96 -16.64 1.70
C THR A 43 -7.10 -17.03 0.23
N SER A 44 -7.05 -16.07 -0.69
CA SER A 44 -7.16 -16.32 -2.13
C SER A 44 -6.51 -15.22 -2.94
N ILE A 45 -5.78 -15.61 -3.98
CA ILE A 45 -5.35 -14.74 -5.07
C ILE A 45 -5.79 -15.39 -6.38
N MET A 46 -6.61 -14.70 -7.17
CA MET A 46 -6.99 -15.11 -8.51
C MET A 46 -6.64 -13.99 -9.49
N GLU A 47 -6.33 -14.31 -10.74
CA GLU A 47 -6.34 -13.29 -11.78
C GLU A 47 -7.75 -12.67 -11.89
N SER A 48 -7.82 -11.36 -12.13
CA SER A 48 -9.10 -10.65 -12.19
C SER A 48 -9.96 -11.20 -13.33
N GLY A 49 -11.26 -11.40 -13.06
CA GLY A 49 -12.19 -12.06 -13.97
C GLY A 49 -11.97 -13.57 -14.17
N GLN A 50 -10.98 -14.17 -13.51
CA GLN A 50 -10.75 -15.62 -13.52
C GLN A 50 -11.25 -16.29 -12.24
N ALA A 51 -11.28 -17.62 -12.26
CA ALA A 51 -11.74 -18.47 -11.15
C ALA A 51 -10.65 -19.42 -10.61
N ASN A 52 -9.43 -19.33 -11.15
CA ASN A 52 -8.33 -20.21 -10.75
C ASN A 52 -7.59 -19.59 -9.57
N GLU A 53 -7.47 -20.35 -8.49
CA GLU A 53 -6.62 -20.01 -7.35
C GLU A 53 -5.14 -20.08 -7.77
N LEU A 54 -4.38 -19.07 -7.38
CA LEU A 54 -2.95 -18.96 -7.66
C LEU A 54 -2.08 -19.25 -6.44
N LEU A 55 -2.62 -19.11 -5.23
CA LEU A 55 -1.88 -19.49 -4.03
C LEU A 55 -1.65 -21.01 -3.99
N GLY A 56 -0.44 -21.43 -3.66
CA GLY A 56 -0.06 -22.83 -3.62
C GLY A 56 -0.47 -23.57 -2.34
N GLY A 57 -0.61 -24.90 -2.43
CA GLY A 57 -0.85 -25.76 -1.27
C GLY A 57 -2.32 -26.09 -0.99
N ALA A 58 -2.59 -26.79 0.11
CA ALA A 58 -3.93 -27.20 0.50
C ALA A 58 -4.51 -26.17 1.49
N ASN A 59 -5.39 -25.29 0.98
CA ASN A 59 -5.97 -24.14 1.70
C ASN A 59 -4.91 -23.09 2.13
N PRO A 60 -4.22 -22.47 1.16
CA PRO A 60 -3.27 -21.41 1.46
C PRO A 60 -3.93 -20.25 2.20
N SER A 61 -3.22 -19.73 3.19
CA SER A 61 -3.58 -18.49 3.86
C SER A 61 -2.32 -17.79 4.36
N TYR A 62 -2.23 -16.50 4.07
CA TYR A 62 -1.26 -15.60 4.66
C TYR A 62 -1.95 -14.78 5.73
N SER A 63 -1.30 -14.60 6.88
CA SER A 63 -1.69 -13.54 7.83
C SER A 63 -1.11 -12.21 7.34
N ALA A 64 -1.59 -11.09 7.87
CA ALA A 64 -0.86 -9.83 7.74
C ALA A 64 0.59 -10.05 8.23
N GLY A 65 1.57 -9.45 7.56
CA GLY A 65 2.98 -9.59 7.91
C GLY A 65 3.33 -8.81 9.18
N SER A 66 2.66 -7.67 9.35
CA SER A 66 2.88 -6.77 10.48
C SER A 66 1.61 -5.99 10.84
N CYS A 67 1.61 -5.40 12.03
CA CYS A 67 0.50 -4.53 12.45
C CYS A 67 0.94 -3.50 13.51
N LEU A 68 0.21 -2.38 13.59
CA LEU A 68 0.50 -1.24 14.46
C LEU A 68 -0.77 -0.80 15.20
N VAL A 69 -0.67 -0.55 16.52
CA VAL A 69 -1.82 -0.21 17.37
C VAL A 69 -1.78 1.24 17.81
N PHE A 70 -2.92 1.93 17.72
CA PHE A 70 -3.09 3.34 18.04
C PHE A 70 -4.32 3.58 18.92
N ASP A 71 -4.20 4.54 19.84
CA ASP A 71 -5.32 5.09 20.58
C ASP A 71 -6.06 6.14 19.75
N GLY A 72 -7.37 6.27 19.99
CA GLY A 72 -8.19 7.32 19.39
C GLY A 72 -8.83 6.89 18.07
N ASN A 73 -9.06 7.88 17.21
CA ASN A 73 -9.80 7.74 15.97
C ASN A 73 -8.87 8.07 14.77
N ASP A 74 -8.96 7.28 13.71
CA ASP A 74 -8.22 7.50 12.47
C ASP A 74 -9.00 8.33 11.45
N ASP A 75 -10.32 8.49 11.56
CA ASP A 75 -11.14 9.33 10.63
C ASP A 75 -11.02 10.87 10.86
N ASN A 76 -9.82 11.35 11.17
CA ASN A 76 -9.49 12.77 11.24
C ASN A 76 -8.99 13.30 9.88
N ALA A 77 -8.40 14.50 9.87
CA ALA A 77 -7.93 15.11 8.60
C ALA A 77 -6.85 14.25 7.93
N GLU A 78 -6.14 13.47 8.73
CA GLU A 78 -5.09 12.56 8.33
C GLU A 78 -5.63 11.38 7.50
N ASN A 79 -6.89 10.96 7.60
CA ASN A 79 -7.48 9.98 6.68
C ASN A 79 -8.12 10.59 5.41
N LYS A 80 -7.93 11.89 5.18
CA LYS A 80 -8.52 12.63 4.05
C LYS A 80 -7.41 13.24 3.21
N PRO A 81 -6.62 12.41 2.50
CA PRO A 81 -5.58 12.91 1.61
C PRO A 81 -6.18 13.83 0.55
N ASN A 82 -5.41 14.83 0.15
CA ASN A 82 -5.84 15.84 -0.79
C ASN A 82 -5.55 15.43 -2.23
N VAL A 83 -4.29 15.12 -2.54
CA VAL A 83 -3.89 14.65 -3.89
C VAL A 83 -3.92 13.13 -3.94
N ASN A 84 -3.62 12.47 -2.82
CA ASN A 84 -3.73 11.03 -2.63
C ASN A 84 -2.90 10.22 -3.64
N ILE A 85 -1.71 10.71 -3.96
CA ILE A 85 -0.74 10.02 -4.81
C ILE A 85 0.41 9.40 -4.01
N GLY A 86 0.35 9.38 -2.68
CA GLY A 86 1.45 8.88 -1.84
C GLY A 86 2.46 9.93 -1.38
N GLN A 87 2.17 11.21 -1.60
CA GLN A 87 3.03 12.32 -1.18
C GLN A 87 3.21 12.38 0.33
N LYS A 88 4.42 12.73 0.76
CA LYS A 88 4.74 12.96 2.16
C LYS A 88 3.79 13.97 2.82
N ASN A 89 3.31 13.60 4.00
CA ASN A 89 2.30 14.33 4.79
C ASN A 89 0.91 14.43 4.12
N ASP A 90 0.64 13.66 3.07
CA ASP A 90 -0.68 13.61 2.43
C ASP A 90 -1.42 12.32 2.79
N GLY A 91 -1.96 12.28 4.01
CA GLY A 91 -2.67 11.12 4.54
C GLY A 91 -1.94 10.42 5.68
N LEU A 92 -2.63 9.52 6.38
CA LEU A 92 -2.17 8.88 7.62
C LEU A 92 -0.87 8.11 7.39
N LEU A 93 -0.85 7.23 6.40
CA LEU A 93 0.31 6.36 6.12
C LEU A 93 1.46 7.09 5.40
N ASN A 94 1.20 8.28 4.85
CA ASN A 94 2.24 9.12 4.26
C ASN A 94 2.91 10.07 5.26
N THR A 95 2.59 9.93 6.54
CA THR A 95 3.26 10.66 7.61
C THR A 95 4.31 9.79 8.28
N THR A 96 5.15 10.40 9.09
CA THR A 96 6.07 9.67 9.96
C THR A 96 5.44 9.50 11.34
N TYR A 97 5.56 8.31 11.92
CA TYR A 97 5.07 8.01 13.26
C TYR A 97 6.18 7.47 14.17
N GLY A 98 6.09 7.70 15.49
CA GLY A 98 6.98 7.07 16.47
C GLY A 98 8.34 7.76 16.70
N LEU A 99 9.20 7.11 17.50
CA LEU A 99 10.51 7.64 17.86
C LEU A 99 11.46 7.60 16.65
N GLY A 100 11.98 8.76 16.25
CA GLY A 100 12.93 8.85 15.14
C GLY A 100 12.30 9.03 13.76
N ASN A 101 11.00 9.39 13.69
CA ASN A 101 10.28 9.60 12.44
C ASN A 101 10.22 8.34 11.55
N SER A 102 9.95 7.18 12.16
CA SER A 102 9.75 5.91 11.46
C SER A 102 8.60 5.98 10.43
N LEU A 103 8.78 5.27 9.33
CA LEU A 103 7.80 5.12 8.25
C LEU A 103 6.82 3.98 8.59
N PHE A 104 5.65 3.99 7.96
CA PHE A 104 4.66 2.91 8.08
C PHE A 104 5.02 1.76 7.15
N PHE A 105 5.42 0.62 7.73
CA PHE A 105 5.64 -0.68 7.06
C PHE A 105 6.72 -0.72 5.97
N ILE A 106 7.38 0.40 5.69
CA ILE A 106 8.38 0.54 4.64
C ILE A 106 9.71 1.01 5.22
N GLU A 107 10.78 0.79 4.47
CA GLU A 107 12.13 1.23 4.76
C GLU A 107 12.49 2.53 4.00
N PRO A 108 13.48 3.30 4.49
CA PRO A 108 13.87 4.58 3.88
C PRO A 108 14.36 4.49 2.42
N ASP A 109 14.90 3.35 1.99
CA ASP A 109 15.34 3.13 0.60
C ASP A 109 14.17 2.84 -0.35
N GLU A 110 12.98 2.64 0.20
CA GLU A 110 11.75 2.46 -0.53
C GLU A 110 10.98 3.78 -0.73
N LEU A 111 11.50 4.90 -0.25
CA LEU A 111 10.90 6.22 -0.52
C LEU A 111 10.96 6.53 -2.03
N GLN A 112 9.95 7.27 -2.49
CA GLN A 112 9.75 7.63 -3.89
C GLN A 112 9.84 9.15 -4.08
N ASN A 113 10.01 9.58 -5.33
CA ASN A 113 9.97 10.99 -5.71
C ASN A 113 8.75 11.21 -6.61
N LEU A 114 7.59 11.47 -6.02
CA LEU A 114 6.29 11.52 -6.69
C LEU A 114 5.88 12.93 -7.09
N ASP A 115 6.43 13.95 -6.43
CA ASP A 115 6.10 15.35 -6.69
C ASP A 115 7.30 16.25 -7.02
N ASN A 116 8.52 15.68 -7.03
CA ASN A 116 9.76 16.40 -7.28
C ASN A 116 9.98 17.59 -6.35
N ASN A 117 9.52 17.48 -5.11
CA ASN A 117 9.58 18.53 -4.10
C ASN A 117 9.95 17.96 -2.71
N PRO A 118 11.25 17.84 -2.39
CA PRO A 118 12.35 18.54 -3.03
C PRO A 118 12.83 17.90 -4.34
N VAL A 119 13.41 18.71 -5.22
CA VAL A 119 13.89 18.26 -6.54
C VAL A 119 14.88 17.11 -6.42
N ASP A 120 14.62 16.03 -7.15
CA ASP A 120 15.41 14.79 -7.20
C ASP A 120 15.61 14.11 -5.83
N VAL A 121 14.74 14.38 -4.85
CA VAL A 121 14.75 13.74 -3.54
C VAL A 121 13.59 12.77 -3.44
N ALA A 122 13.91 11.53 -3.11
CA ALA A 122 12.90 10.53 -2.78
C ALA A 122 12.55 10.65 -1.30
N ASP A 123 11.43 11.29 -0.97
CA ASP A 123 10.93 11.40 0.39
C ASP A 123 9.43 11.11 0.56
N ASP A 124 8.78 10.61 -0.50
CA ASP A 124 7.38 10.23 -0.50
C ASP A 124 7.20 8.75 -0.12
N PRO A 125 6.34 8.42 0.87
CA PRO A 125 6.09 7.03 1.25
C PRO A 125 5.33 6.19 0.22
N GLY A 126 4.50 6.80 -0.63
CA GLY A 126 3.82 6.12 -1.73
C GLY A 126 2.46 5.49 -1.38
N TRP A 127 1.88 5.76 -0.21
CA TRP A 127 0.59 5.19 0.19
C TRP A 127 -0.60 5.93 -0.44
N ILE A 128 -1.47 5.20 -1.11
CA ILE A 128 -2.71 5.69 -1.71
C ILE A 128 -3.88 5.20 -0.86
N HIS A 129 -4.71 6.13 -0.40
CA HIS A 129 -5.98 5.80 0.26
C HIS A 129 -6.98 5.35 -0.79
N LEU A 130 -7.36 4.07 -0.77
CA LEU A 130 -8.25 3.51 -1.78
C LEU A 130 -9.72 3.79 -1.47
N ALA A 131 -10.14 3.49 -0.24
CA ALA A 131 -11.52 3.63 0.16
C ALA A 131 -11.69 3.68 1.68
N SER A 132 -12.73 4.37 2.12
CA SER A 132 -13.29 4.27 3.47
C SER A 132 -14.49 3.33 3.46
N VAL A 133 -14.64 2.53 4.51
CA VAL A 133 -15.73 1.57 4.69
C VAL A 133 -16.45 1.90 5.99
N ASN A 134 -17.72 2.27 5.92
CA ASN A 134 -18.47 2.69 7.09
C ASN A 134 -18.90 1.49 7.98
N GLU A 135 -19.57 1.76 9.10
CA GLU A 135 -20.09 0.73 10.00
C GLU A 135 -21.11 -0.22 9.33
N ASN A 136 -21.70 0.21 8.22
CA ASN A 136 -22.63 -0.57 7.43
C ASN A 136 -21.96 -1.43 6.36
N LEU A 137 -20.63 -1.37 6.26
CA LEU A 137 -19.81 -2.02 5.23
C LEU A 137 -20.05 -1.46 3.82
N ASP A 138 -20.59 -0.24 3.71
CA ASP A 138 -20.62 0.48 2.43
C ASP A 138 -19.24 1.04 2.12
N VAL A 139 -18.80 0.88 0.88
CA VAL A 139 -17.49 1.34 0.39
C VAL A 139 -17.64 2.73 -0.24
N ASP A 140 -16.85 3.68 0.25
CA ASP A 140 -16.70 5.03 -0.31
C ASP A 140 -15.29 5.18 -0.89
N TYR A 141 -15.20 5.17 -2.23
CA TYR A 141 -13.92 5.21 -2.95
C TYR A 141 -13.34 6.62 -2.96
N ASN A 142 -12.01 6.70 -2.83
CA ASN A 142 -11.30 7.96 -2.95
C ASN A 142 -10.95 8.30 -4.41
N GLN A 143 -10.35 9.46 -4.61
CA GLN A 143 -9.80 9.89 -5.88
C GLN A 143 -8.27 10.02 -5.77
N VAL A 144 -7.60 9.92 -6.90
CA VAL A 144 -6.16 10.16 -7.03
C VAL A 144 -5.94 11.35 -7.95
N GLY A 145 -5.03 12.24 -7.58
CA GLY A 145 -4.67 13.44 -8.32
C GLY A 145 -5.75 14.54 -8.29
N PRO A 146 -5.52 15.64 -9.02
CA PRO A 146 -4.37 15.90 -9.87
C PRO A 146 -3.22 16.59 -9.11
N VAL A 147 -1.98 16.25 -9.45
CA VAL A 147 -0.76 16.88 -8.88
C VAL A 147 -0.61 18.34 -9.34
N VAL A 148 -1.18 18.69 -10.50
CA VAL A 148 -1.20 20.05 -11.06
C VAL A 148 -2.61 20.47 -11.44
N ASN A 149 -2.91 21.77 -11.39
CA ASN A 149 -4.18 22.31 -11.88
C ASN A 149 -4.30 21.99 -13.38
N SER A 150 -5.25 21.12 -13.76
CA SER A 150 -5.45 20.48 -15.09
C SER A 150 -4.75 19.14 -15.35
N GLY A 151 -4.20 18.50 -14.32
CA GLY A 151 -3.69 17.12 -14.41
C GLY A 151 -4.80 16.07 -14.47
N LEU A 152 -4.41 14.83 -14.72
CA LEU A 152 -5.31 13.68 -14.68
C LEU A 152 -5.72 13.42 -13.22
N SER A 153 -7.01 13.20 -13.00
CA SER A 153 -7.54 12.67 -11.75
C SER A 153 -8.24 11.35 -12.07
N LEU A 154 -8.02 10.34 -11.22
CA LEU A 154 -8.61 9.02 -11.36
C LEU A 154 -9.62 8.79 -10.24
N ASP A 155 -10.75 8.20 -10.61
CA ASP A 155 -11.72 7.65 -9.67
C ASP A 155 -11.32 6.22 -9.34
N ILE A 156 -10.95 5.94 -8.08
CA ILE A 156 -10.51 4.61 -7.66
C ILE A 156 -11.63 3.58 -7.85
N GLY A 157 -12.90 3.98 -7.69
CA GLY A 157 -14.05 3.10 -7.90
C GLY A 157 -14.25 2.69 -9.37
N ALA A 158 -13.56 3.36 -10.31
CA ALA A 158 -13.48 2.92 -11.70
C ALA A 158 -12.34 1.91 -11.93
N LEU A 159 -11.29 1.92 -11.10
CA LEU A 159 -10.07 1.12 -11.28
C LEU A 159 -10.14 -0.25 -10.60
N LEU A 160 -10.91 -0.35 -9.52
CA LEU A 160 -11.05 -1.55 -8.73
C LEU A 160 -12.43 -1.63 -8.09
N SER A 161 -12.80 -2.83 -7.66
CA SER A 161 -13.99 -3.08 -6.85
C SER A 161 -13.60 -3.69 -5.52
N MET A 162 -14.38 -3.40 -4.49
CA MET A 162 -14.18 -3.91 -3.14
C MET A 162 -15.52 -4.34 -2.56
N SER A 163 -15.50 -5.39 -1.76
CA SER A 163 -16.68 -5.79 -1.00
C SER A 163 -16.29 -6.35 0.35
N PHE A 164 -17.13 -6.07 1.34
CA PHE A 164 -16.98 -6.50 2.72
C PHE A 164 -18.28 -7.15 3.17
N THR A 165 -18.21 -8.39 3.67
CA THR A 165 -19.39 -9.12 4.12
C THR A 165 -19.21 -9.54 5.56
N CYS A 166 -20.09 -9.05 6.44
CA CYS A 166 -20.10 -9.46 7.84
C CYS A 166 -20.45 -10.93 7.99
N VAL A 167 -19.62 -11.69 8.70
CA VAL A 167 -19.82 -13.12 8.99
C VAL A 167 -20.08 -13.39 10.47
N GLU A 168 -19.73 -12.45 11.37
CA GLU A 168 -20.08 -12.51 12.79
C GLU A 168 -20.55 -11.15 13.31
N GLY A 169 -21.71 -11.14 13.96
CA GLY A 169 -22.37 -9.93 14.44
C GLY A 169 -23.49 -9.48 13.50
N VAL A 170 -23.83 -8.20 13.58
CA VAL A 170 -24.77 -7.54 12.65
C VAL A 170 -24.07 -6.32 12.06
N THR A 171 -24.55 -5.85 10.91
CA THR A 171 -24.17 -4.56 10.34
C THR A 171 -24.28 -3.45 11.41
N GLY A 172 -23.25 -2.61 11.56
CA GLY A 172 -23.09 -1.65 12.65
C GLY A 172 -22.42 -2.19 13.93
N GLU A 173 -22.32 -3.51 14.09
CA GLU A 173 -21.65 -4.19 15.21
C GLU A 173 -20.83 -5.40 14.72
N CYS A 174 -20.32 -5.33 13.49
CA CYS A 174 -19.65 -6.46 12.85
C CYS A 174 -18.33 -6.78 13.55
N LYS A 175 -18.11 -8.03 13.96
CA LYS A 175 -16.89 -8.48 14.67
C LYS A 175 -15.97 -9.33 13.81
N SER A 176 -16.51 -9.90 12.73
CA SER A 176 -15.75 -10.66 11.76
C SER A 176 -16.36 -10.46 10.39
N LEU A 177 -15.52 -10.26 9.38
CA LEU A 177 -15.92 -10.08 7.99
C LEU A 177 -15.03 -10.87 7.03
N THR A 178 -15.56 -11.08 5.83
CA THR A 178 -14.78 -11.45 4.65
C THR A 178 -14.62 -10.23 3.76
N TRP A 179 -13.48 -10.12 3.10
CA TRP A 179 -13.18 -9.01 2.20
C TRP A 179 -12.74 -9.53 0.84
N GLN A 180 -13.02 -8.75 -0.20
CA GLN A 180 -12.54 -8.96 -1.56
C GLN A 180 -12.14 -7.61 -2.16
N ILE A 181 -11.01 -7.58 -2.87
CA ILE A 181 -10.55 -6.46 -3.69
C ILE A 181 -10.21 -7.01 -5.06
N GLU A 182 -10.77 -6.45 -6.13
CA GLU A 182 -10.52 -6.89 -7.50
C GLU A 182 -10.19 -5.70 -8.40
N THR A 183 -9.01 -5.72 -9.00
CA THR A 183 -8.56 -4.70 -9.95
C THR A 183 -9.20 -4.92 -11.32
N ASP A 184 -9.59 -3.84 -12.01
CA ASP A 184 -10.14 -3.95 -13.36
C ASP A 184 -9.03 -4.33 -14.37
N PRO A 185 -9.17 -5.46 -15.10
CA PRO A 185 -8.15 -5.91 -16.04
C PRO A 185 -8.01 -5.02 -17.28
N SER A 186 -9.01 -4.20 -17.61
CA SER A 186 -9.01 -3.30 -18.77
C SER A 186 -8.25 -1.99 -18.53
N ILE A 187 -7.84 -1.75 -17.28
CA ILE A 187 -7.33 -0.46 -16.83
C ILE A 187 -5.80 -0.46 -16.63
N ILE A 188 -5.14 -1.62 -16.80
CA ILE A 188 -3.68 -1.76 -16.73
C ILE A 188 -2.94 -0.73 -17.60
N ASP A 189 -3.41 -0.45 -18.82
CA ASP A 189 -2.79 0.53 -19.71
C ASP A 189 -2.91 1.99 -19.21
N GLN A 190 -3.90 2.29 -18.38
CA GLN A 190 -4.15 3.62 -17.79
C GLN A 190 -3.47 3.77 -16.44
N VAL A 191 -3.47 2.71 -15.62
CA VAL A 191 -2.84 2.67 -14.30
C VAL A 191 -1.32 2.57 -14.41
N SER A 192 -0.78 1.79 -15.35
CA SER A 192 0.67 1.75 -15.59
C SER A 192 1.28 3.09 -16.01
N GLN A 193 0.48 4.01 -16.56
CA GLN A 193 0.94 5.37 -16.88
C GLN A 193 1.09 6.28 -15.65
N ILE A 194 0.48 5.91 -14.53
CA ILE A 194 0.36 6.76 -13.33
C ILE A 194 1.06 6.12 -12.13
N LEU A 195 0.98 4.80 -11.99
CA LEU A 195 1.48 4.00 -10.85
C LEU A 195 2.60 3.01 -11.26
N GLY A 196 3.01 2.94 -12.52
CA GLY A 196 4.15 2.09 -12.95
C GLY A 196 3.96 0.56 -12.92
N GLY A 197 3.06 0.02 -12.07
CA GLY A 197 2.69 -1.40 -11.95
C GLY A 197 1.18 -1.65 -12.02
N ALA A 198 0.74 -2.92 -12.06
CA ALA A 198 -0.68 -3.30 -12.09
C ALA A 198 -1.20 -3.76 -10.72
N THR A 199 -0.30 -4.11 -9.80
CA THR A 199 -0.58 -4.59 -8.45
C THR A 199 0.33 -3.88 -7.46
N PHE A 200 -0.25 -3.48 -6.33
CA PHE A 200 0.41 -2.83 -5.21
C PHE A 200 1.47 -3.73 -4.57
N ASP A 201 2.53 -3.14 -4.01
CA ASP A 201 3.52 -3.90 -3.22
C ASP A 201 3.04 -4.11 -1.78
N HIS A 202 2.26 -3.18 -1.24
CA HIS A 202 1.58 -3.35 0.04
C HIS A 202 0.07 -3.10 -0.03
N LEU A 203 -0.67 -3.79 0.84
CA LEU A 203 -2.08 -3.53 1.13
C LEU A 203 -2.28 -3.42 2.64
N ALA A 204 -2.73 -2.26 3.09
CA ALA A 204 -2.95 -1.99 4.50
C ALA A 204 -4.44 -1.76 4.82
N PHE A 205 -4.89 -2.36 5.92
CA PHE A 205 -6.20 -2.12 6.51
C PHE A 205 -6.05 -1.32 7.80
N SER A 206 -6.61 -0.10 7.85
CA SER A 206 -6.85 0.60 9.12
C SER A 206 -8.20 0.19 9.66
N VAL A 207 -8.23 -0.46 10.81
CA VAL A 207 -9.44 -1.02 11.41
C VAL A 207 -9.75 -0.24 12.67
N LYS A 208 -10.86 0.52 12.65
CA LYS A 208 -11.34 1.22 13.83
C LYS A 208 -12.36 0.37 14.57
N ALA A 209 -12.09 0.08 15.84
CA ALA A 209 -13.06 -0.49 16.77
C ALA A 209 -12.74 -0.06 18.21
N SER A 210 -13.72 -0.09 19.12
CA SER A 210 -13.50 0.33 20.51
C SER A 210 -12.92 1.76 20.60
N ASN A 211 -11.95 1.99 21.49
CA ASN A 211 -11.28 3.28 21.71
C ASN A 211 -10.01 3.52 20.87
N GLY A 212 -9.68 2.62 19.93
CA GLY A 212 -8.46 2.71 19.13
C GLY A 212 -8.64 2.21 17.69
N PHE A 213 -7.55 2.18 16.94
CA PHE A 213 -7.49 1.55 15.62
C PHE A 213 -6.20 0.73 15.49
N ILE A 214 -6.21 -0.26 14.60
CA ILE A 214 -5.04 -1.07 14.26
C ILE A 214 -4.84 -1.03 12.76
N LEU A 215 -3.61 -0.76 12.35
CA LEU A 215 -3.16 -0.93 10.96
C LEU A 215 -2.63 -2.35 10.80
N TYR A 216 -3.10 -3.09 9.81
CA TYR A 216 -2.57 -4.38 9.41
C TYR A 216 -2.03 -4.28 7.99
N ASP A 217 -0.85 -4.85 7.73
CA ASP A 217 -0.18 -4.76 6.44
C ASP A 217 0.08 -6.13 5.81
N PHE A 218 -0.20 -6.23 4.52
CA PHE A 218 0.25 -7.31 3.66
C PHE A 218 1.36 -6.80 2.74
N ASP A 219 2.55 -7.35 2.89
CA ASP A 219 3.68 -7.14 1.99
C ASP A 219 3.67 -8.22 0.89
N PHE A 220 3.34 -7.81 -0.34
CA PHE A 220 3.30 -8.70 -1.49
C PHE A 220 4.68 -9.01 -2.06
N ILE A 221 5.72 -8.23 -1.74
CA ILE A 221 7.11 -8.56 -2.09
C ILE A 221 7.48 -9.86 -1.37
N ASP A 222 7.22 -9.92 -0.07
CA ASP A 222 7.47 -11.08 0.76
C ASP A 222 6.54 -12.26 0.42
N ILE A 223 5.24 -12.01 0.25
CA ILE A 223 4.26 -13.08 -0.08
C ILE A 223 4.59 -13.71 -1.44
N PHE A 224 4.87 -12.90 -2.48
CA PHE A 224 5.18 -13.45 -3.81
C PHE A 224 6.53 -14.15 -3.83
N ALA A 225 7.54 -13.65 -3.11
CA ALA A 225 8.82 -14.32 -2.97
C ALA A 225 8.68 -15.68 -2.25
N GLN A 226 7.86 -15.74 -1.19
CA GLN A 226 7.57 -16.98 -0.47
C GLN A 226 6.83 -17.98 -1.36
N GLU A 227 5.79 -17.54 -2.08
CA GLU A 227 5.05 -18.39 -3.03
C GLU A 227 5.96 -18.96 -4.12
N LEU A 228 6.85 -18.15 -4.70
CA LEU A 228 7.80 -18.62 -5.70
C LEU A 228 8.82 -19.62 -5.13
N SER A 229 9.26 -19.40 -3.89
CA SER A 229 10.18 -20.30 -3.19
C SER A 229 9.55 -21.67 -2.89
N ASP A 230 8.34 -21.68 -2.33
CA ASP A 230 7.64 -22.90 -1.92
C ASP A 230 6.99 -23.62 -3.10
N PHE A 231 6.54 -22.87 -4.10
CA PHE A 231 5.87 -23.36 -5.29
C PHE A 231 6.54 -22.79 -6.56
N PRO A 232 7.60 -23.43 -7.08
CA PRO A 232 8.40 -22.89 -8.21
C PRO A 232 7.67 -22.67 -9.54
N ASN A 233 6.40 -23.10 -9.65
CA ASN A 233 5.54 -22.86 -10.81
C ASN A 233 4.54 -21.71 -10.57
N SER A 234 4.65 -20.99 -9.44
CA SER A 234 3.81 -19.83 -9.15
C SER A 234 3.96 -18.78 -10.26
N THR A 235 2.84 -18.20 -10.66
CA THR A 235 2.78 -17.16 -11.69
C THR A 235 2.54 -15.77 -11.10
N LEU A 236 2.56 -15.64 -9.78
CA LEU A 236 2.35 -14.37 -9.09
C LEU A 236 3.44 -13.35 -9.45
N ASN A 237 3.01 -12.12 -9.73
CA ASN A 237 3.83 -11.00 -10.19
C ASN A 237 3.07 -9.67 -10.06
N PHE A 238 3.78 -8.54 -10.08
CA PHE A 238 3.21 -7.19 -9.93
C PHE A 238 2.60 -6.58 -11.21
N THR A 239 2.61 -7.30 -12.32
CA THR A 239 2.10 -6.83 -13.63
C THR A 239 0.76 -7.43 -14.02
N THR A 240 0.22 -8.32 -13.19
CA THR A 240 -1.06 -9.01 -13.43
C THR A 240 -2.11 -8.48 -12.45
N PRO A 241 -3.31 -8.10 -12.92
CA PRO A 241 -4.38 -7.63 -12.05
C PRO A 241 -4.99 -8.80 -11.29
N TYR A 242 -5.20 -8.65 -9.98
CA TYR A 242 -5.75 -9.72 -9.15
C TYR A 242 -7.09 -9.37 -8.51
N LYS A 243 -7.83 -10.45 -8.23
CA LYS A 243 -8.85 -10.51 -7.20
C LYS A 243 -8.21 -11.16 -5.96
N LEU A 244 -8.07 -10.35 -4.92
CA LEU A 244 -7.59 -10.71 -3.60
C LEU A 244 -8.78 -10.95 -2.69
N SER A 245 -8.73 -11.97 -1.84
CA SER A 245 -9.80 -12.21 -0.85
C SER A 245 -9.27 -12.76 0.45
N GLY A 246 -9.98 -12.47 1.52
CA GLY A 246 -9.51 -12.80 2.86
C GLY A 246 -10.54 -12.62 3.96
N THR A 247 -10.05 -12.66 5.20
CA THR A 247 -10.88 -12.48 6.40
C THR A 247 -10.29 -11.44 7.33
N LEU A 248 -11.13 -10.88 8.19
CA LEU A 248 -10.75 -9.95 9.25
C LEU A 248 -11.63 -10.20 10.47
N ASN A 249 -11.06 -10.20 11.67
CA ASN A 249 -11.84 -10.24 12.92
C ASN A 249 -11.28 -9.33 14.01
N THR A 250 -12.14 -8.84 14.89
CA THR A 250 -11.81 -7.79 15.86
C THR A 250 -11.40 -8.32 17.24
N ASN A 251 -10.86 -9.54 17.32
CA ASN A 251 -10.41 -10.11 18.59
C ASN A 251 -9.25 -9.33 19.25
N ASP A 252 -8.59 -8.46 18.50
CA ASP A 252 -7.60 -7.51 19.04
C ASP A 252 -8.24 -6.29 19.72
N PHE A 253 -9.53 -6.03 19.45
CA PHE A 253 -10.30 -4.91 19.99
C PHE A 253 -11.22 -5.37 21.10
N LEU A 254 -10.65 -5.75 22.23
CA LEU A 254 -11.44 -6.20 23.38
C LEU A 254 -12.04 -5.01 24.15
N ASN A 255 -13.18 -5.24 24.80
CA ASN A 255 -13.73 -4.32 25.80
C ASN A 255 -12.76 -4.15 27.00
N PRO A 256 -12.98 -3.17 27.89
CA PRO A 256 -12.12 -2.97 29.07
C PRO A 256 -12.01 -4.18 30.01
N GLN A 257 -12.94 -5.13 29.93
CA GLN A 257 -12.92 -6.38 30.69
C GLN A 257 -12.10 -7.49 30.01
N GLY A 258 -11.58 -7.25 28.80
CA GLY A 258 -10.74 -8.19 28.05
C GLY A 258 -11.45 -9.48 27.63
N ASN A 259 -12.79 -9.47 27.53
CA ASN A 259 -13.57 -10.69 27.37
C ASN A 259 -14.53 -10.69 26.18
N ASN A 260 -14.67 -9.56 25.47
CA ASN A 260 -15.52 -9.49 24.28
C ASN A 260 -14.91 -8.56 23.23
N ALA A 261 -14.77 -9.07 22.00
CA ALA A 261 -14.42 -8.28 20.82
C ALA A 261 -15.49 -7.20 20.54
N GLN A 262 -15.02 -6.01 20.14
CA GLN A 262 -15.85 -4.87 19.81
C GLN A 262 -16.14 -4.85 18.30
N GLY A 263 -17.32 -4.32 17.94
CA GLY A 263 -17.69 -4.18 16.53
C GLY A 263 -16.83 -3.14 15.81
N ILE A 264 -16.63 -3.35 14.51
CA ILE A 264 -16.00 -2.42 13.60
C ILE A 264 -16.86 -1.16 13.53
N SER A 265 -16.23 0.00 13.76
CA SER A 265 -16.84 1.32 13.56
C SER A 265 -16.63 1.79 12.13
N HIS A 266 -15.43 1.61 11.58
CA HIS A 266 -15.14 1.82 10.16
C HIS A 266 -13.82 1.12 9.81
N LEU A 267 -13.55 0.99 8.52
CA LEU A 267 -12.25 0.58 7.99
C LEU A 267 -11.76 1.59 6.96
N ASN A 268 -10.45 1.71 6.81
CA ASN A 268 -9.83 2.39 5.68
C ASN A 268 -8.89 1.42 4.97
N VAL A 269 -8.94 1.41 3.65
CA VAL A 269 -8.11 0.54 2.80
C VAL A 269 -7.07 1.41 2.11
N TRP A 270 -5.81 1.07 2.30
CA TRP A 270 -4.68 1.75 1.69
C TRP A 270 -3.87 0.76 0.90
N ALA A 271 -3.28 1.22 -0.19
CA ALA A 271 -2.31 0.42 -0.91
C ALA A 271 -1.13 1.27 -1.32
N ARG A 272 0.04 0.64 -1.41
CA ARG A 272 1.26 1.33 -1.75
C ARG A 272 1.65 1.06 -3.20
N ASP A 273 2.09 2.12 -3.84
CA ASP A 273 2.67 2.00 -5.17
C ASP A 273 4.10 1.41 -5.08
N PRO A 274 4.47 0.37 -5.84
CA PRO A 274 5.79 -0.24 -5.74
C PRO A 274 6.96 0.74 -5.91
N SER A 275 7.87 0.77 -4.93
CA SER A 275 9.05 1.65 -4.98
C SER A 275 10.23 1.11 -5.80
N ASP A 276 10.28 -0.20 -6.07
CA ASP A 276 11.47 -0.81 -6.67
C ASP A 276 11.48 -0.70 -8.22
N PRO A 277 12.58 -0.22 -8.84
CA PRO A 277 12.54 0.44 -10.13
C PRO A 277 13.56 -0.14 -11.12
N GLU A 278 13.21 -1.08 -12.02
CA GLU A 278 14.01 -1.29 -13.25
C GLU A 278 13.21 -1.95 -14.41
N PRO A 279 13.33 -1.43 -15.65
CA PRO A 279 13.89 -0.12 -15.94
C PRO A 279 12.85 0.94 -15.59
N ARG A 280 13.28 1.91 -14.78
CA ARG A 280 12.57 3.18 -14.54
C ARG A 280 11.91 3.62 -15.84
N VAL A 281 10.59 3.50 -15.93
CA VAL A 281 9.87 4.37 -16.84
C VAL A 281 10.09 5.73 -16.20
N LEU A 282 11.00 6.53 -16.75
CA LEU A 282 10.86 7.96 -16.60
C LEU A 282 9.43 8.23 -17.05
N VAL A 283 8.53 8.44 -16.08
CA VAL A 283 7.37 9.28 -16.32
C VAL A 283 7.97 10.64 -16.59
N THR A 284 8.43 10.81 -17.83
CA THR A 284 8.65 12.13 -18.36
C THR A 284 7.26 12.70 -18.27
N GLU A 285 7.04 13.62 -17.32
CA GLU A 285 5.87 14.51 -17.30
C GLU A 285 5.52 14.73 -18.77
N PRO A 286 4.31 14.35 -19.24
CA PRO A 286 4.04 14.26 -20.66
C PRO A 286 4.49 15.56 -21.28
N SER A 287 5.62 15.50 -22.00
CA SER A 287 6.24 16.70 -22.53
C SER A 287 5.15 17.43 -23.26
N THR A 288 5.04 18.74 -23.08
CA THR A 288 3.87 19.53 -23.48
C THR A 288 3.50 19.34 -24.98
N PHE A 289 4.41 18.76 -25.77
CA PHE A 289 4.22 18.28 -27.14
C PHE A 289 3.29 17.05 -27.31
N GLY A 290 3.23 16.09 -26.37
CA GLY A 290 2.39 14.89 -26.46
C GLY A 290 0.89 15.19 -26.30
N ILE A 291 0.56 16.13 -25.41
CA ILE A 291 -0.83 16.61 -25.20
C ILE A 291 -1.34 17.33 -26.45
N ILE A 292 -0.49 18.05 -27.18
CA ILE A 292 -0.86 18.71 -28.44
C ILE A 292 -1.20 17.68 -29.52
N ILE A 293 -0.51 16.55 -29.59
CA ILE A 293 -0.79 15.49 -30.57
C ILE A 293 -2.11 14.77 -30.25
N LEU A 294 -2.36 14.43 -28.98
CA LEU A 294 -3.62 13.82 -28.55
C LEU A 294 -4.83 14.77 -28.71
N ALA A 295 -4.65 16.07 -28.45
CA ALA A 295 -5.69 17.07 -28.68
C ALA A 295 -6.03 17.22 -30.18
N ILE A 296 -5.04 17.11 -31.08
CA ILE A 296 -5.28 17.16 -32.52
C ILE A 296 -6.02 15.92 -33.01
N PHE A 297 -5.70 14.72 -32.52
CA PHE A 297 -6.42 13.50 -32.89
C PHE A 297 -7.86 13.45 -32.34
N GLY A 298 -8.10 13.92 -31.11
CA GLY A 298 -9.45 14.00 -30.52
C GLY A 298 -10.39 14.97 -31.26
N VAL A 299 -9.85 16.08 -31.77
CA VAL A 299 -10.63 17.07 -32.56
C VAL A 299 -10.92 16.57 -33.98
N VAL A 300 -10.02 15.80 -34.60
CA VAL A 300 -10.25 15.22 -35.94
C VAL A 300 -11.31 14.11 -35.91
N ILE A 301 -11.34 13.29 -34.85
CA ILE A 301 -12.32 12.20 -34.71
C ILE A 301 -13.74 12.75 -34.44
N THR A 302 -13.87 13.81 -33.65
CA THR A 302 -15.16 14.46 -33.38
C THR A 302 -15.73 15.24 -34.57
N GLN A 303 -14.89 15.64 -35.53
CA GLN A 303 -15.35 16.25 -36.79
C GLN A 303 -15.80 15.21 -37.82
N TYR A 304 -15.26 13.99 -37.80
CA TYR A 304 -15.68 12.91 -38.70
C TYR A 304 -16.95 12.18 -38.22
N SER A 305 -17.18 12.07 -36.91
CA SER A 305 -18.40 11.43 -36.36
C SER A 305 -19.66 12.29 -36.45
N ARG A 306 -19.55 13.58 -36.82
CA ARG A 306 -20.69 14.46 -37.10
C ARG A 306 -21.15 14.47 -38.56
N LYS A 307 -20.59 13.60 -39.41
CA LYS A 307 -20.91 13.52 -40.84
C LYS A 307 -21.47 12.18 -41.34
N TYR A 308 -21.94 11.33 -40.44
CA TYR A 308 -22.77 10.17 -40.78
C TYR A 308 -23.98 10.09 -39.86
#